data_AF-A0A961ZF11-F1
#
_entry.id   AF-A0A961ZF11-F1
#
_cell.length_a   1.000
_cell.length_b   1.000
_cell.length_c   1.000
_cell.angle_alpha   90.00
_cell.angle_beta   90.00
_cell.angle_gamma   90.00
#
_symmetry.space_group_name_H-M   'P 1'
#
loop_
_entity.id
_entity.type
_entity.pdbx_description
1 polymer ?
#
loop_
_entity_poly.entity_id
_entity_poly.type
_entity_poly.pdbx_seq_one_letter_code
_entity_poly.pdbx_strand_id
1 'polypeptide(L)'
;MTDTNQGATEERDYSETLFLPKTDFPMRAGLPDREPLWLERWEKMGLYKMLRAQSQDREKFTLHDGPPYANGNIHIGHTLNKVLKDLVARSMQMMGYNSAYVPGWDCHGLPIEWKIE
;
A
#
# COMPACT_ATOMS: atom_id res chain seq x y z
N MET A 1 46.77 -45.43 -15.01
CA MET A 1 45.92 -46.43 -14.33
C MET A 1 44.63 -45.73 -13.96
N THR A 2 43.55 -46.13 -14.60
CA THR A 2 42.19 -45.62 -14.45
C THR A 2 41.55 -46.28 -13.24
N ASP A 3 41.51 -45.62 -12.10
CA ASP A 3 40.66 -46.04 -10.99
C ASP A 3 39.28 -45.40 -11.17
N THR A 4 38.43 -46.16 -11.86
CA THR A 4 37.02 -45.88 -12.02
C THR A 4 36.34 -46.21 -10.70
N ASN A 5 36.10 -45.20 -9.85
CA ASN A 5 35.34 -45.38 -8.61
C ASN A 5 33.84 -45.47 -8.93
N GLN A 6 33.40 -46.65 -9.42
CA GLN A 6 32.00 -47.02 -9.56
C GLN A 6 31.49 -47.50 -8.20
N GLY A 7 30.79 -46.62 -7.47
CA GLY A 7 30.18 -47.01 -6.21
C GLY A 7 29.75 -45.84 -5.32
N ALA A 8 29.11 -44.80 -5.88
CA ALA A 8 28.37 -43.86 -5.06
C ALA A 8 27.00 -44.49 -4.76
N THR A 9 26.89 -45.18 -3.61
CA THR A 9 25.61 -45.51 -3.00
C THR A 9 24.81 -44.20 -2.92
N GLU A 10 23.61 -44.15 -3.51
CA GLU A 10 22.74 -42.98 -3.37
C GLU A 10 22.47 -42.74 -1.88
N GLU A 11 23.16 -41.75 -1.33
CA GLU A 11 23.04 -41.37 0.08
C GLU A 11 21.65 -40.77 0.26
N ARG A 12 20.84 -41.35 1.14
CA ARG A 12 19.44 -40.95 1.34
C ARG A 12 19.36 -39.48 1.74
N ASP A 13 18.70 -38.65 0.94
CA ASP A 13 18.46 -37.25 1.27
C ASP A 13 17.39 -37.13 2.38
N TYR A 14 17.84 -36.87 3.61
CA TYR A 14 16.96 -36.69 4.76
C TYR A 14 16.20 -35.36 4.74
N SER A 15 16.56 -34.40 3.87
CA SER A 15 15.89 -33.11 3.78
C SER A 15 14.40 -33.23 3.41
N GLU A 16 14.04 -34.28 2.65
CA GLU A 16 12.67 -34.59 2.26
C GLU A 16 11.78 -35.05 3.42
N THR A 17 12.40 -35.51 4.52
CA THR A 17 11.67 -35.94 5.73
C THR A 17 11.32 -34.79 6.67
N LEU A 18 11.82 -33.58 6.37
CA LEU A 18 11.62 -32.39 7.20
C LEU A 18 10.41 -31.59 6.71
N PHE A 19 9.52 -31.23 7.65
CA PHE A 19 8.40 -30.31 7.40
C PHE A 19 8.87 -28.85 7.44
N LEU A 20 9.64 -28.43 6.44
CA LEU A 20 10.11 -27.06 6.33
C LEU A 20 9.01 -26.11 5.85
N PRO A 21 8.95 -24.85 6.33
CA PRO A 21 8.06 -23.84 5.81
C PRO A 21 8.32 -23.59 4.32
N LYS A 22 7.25 -23.63 3.51
CA LYS A 22 7.28 -23.30 2.08
C LYS A 22 6.35 -22.11 1.83
N THR A 23 6.86 -21.10 1.15
CA THR A 23 6.07 -19.93 0.77
C THR A 23 6.60 -19.33 -0.52
N ASP A 24 5.69 -18.90 -1.38
CA ASP A 24 6.02 -18.09 -2.56
C ASP A 24 6.23 -16.61 -2.18
N PHE A 25 6.04 -16.25 -0.91
CA PHE A 25 6.27 -14.90 -0.42
C PHE A 25 7.79 -14.59 -0.44
N PRO A 26 8.23 -13.64 -1.27
CA PRO A 26 9.65 -13.34 -1.40
C PRO A 26 10.17 -12.68 -0.12
N MET A 27 11.39 -13.04 0.27
CA MET A 27 12.05 -12.44 1.43
C MET A 27 12.37 -10.95 1.21
N ARG A 28 12.60 -10.53 -0.04
CA ARG A 28 12.77 -9.12 -0.41
C ARG A 28 11.45 -8.53 -0.89
N ALA A 29 11.12 -7.35 -0.38
CA ALA A 29 9.83 -6.73 -0.66
C ALA A 29 9.68 -6.28 -2.13
N GLY A 30 10.69 -5.61 -2.71
CA GLY A 30 10.61 -5.09 -4.08
C GLY A 30 9.52 -4.02 -4.26
N LEU A 31 9.34 -3.15 -3.25
CA LEU A 31 8.20 -2.21 -3.18
C LEU A 31 8.05 -1.28 -4.39
N PRO A 32 9.11 -0.67 -4.98
CA PRO A 32 8.95 0.22 -6.12
C PRO A 32 8.22 -0.40 -7.31
N ASP A 33 8.40 -1.70 -7.53
CA ASP A 33 7.74 -2.44 -8.62
C ASP A 33 6.37 -3.00 -8.21
N ARG A 34 6.20 -3.34 -6.92
CA ARG A 34 4.97 -4.00 -6.43
C ARG A 34 3.86 -3.03 -6.04
N GLU A 35 4.18 -1.88 -5.47
CA GLU A 35 3.20 -0.89 -5.06
C GLU A 35 2.30 -0.42 -6.21
N PRO A 36 2.83 -0.12 -7.43
CA PRO A 36 1.99 0.20 -8.58
C PRO A 36 0.98 -0.90 -8.92
N LEU A 37 1.40 -2.17 -8.85
CA LEU A 37 0.52 -3.32 -9.12
C LEU A 37 -0.60 -3.45 -8.07
N TRP A 38 -0.30 -3.12 -6.81
CA TRP A 38 -1.32 -3.11 -5.75
C TRP A 38 -2.34 -2.00 -5.97
N LEU A 39 -1.89 -0.80 -6.33
CA LEU A 39 -2.76 0.34 -6.64
C LEU A 39 -3.68 0.02 -7.82
N GLU A 40 -3.12 -0.53 -8.91
CA GLU A 40 -3.91 -0.94 -10.08
C GLU A 40 -4.96 -2.00 -9.71
N ARG A 41 -4.58 -2.99 -8.90
CA ARG A 41 -5.53 -3.99 -8.40
C ARG A 41 -6.66 -3.36 -7.58
N TRP A 42 -6.35 -2.42 -6.69
CA TRP A 42 -7.34 -1.73 -5.85
C TRP A 42 -8.29 -0.87 -6.68
N GLU A 43 -7.79 -0.24 -7.74
CA GLU A 43 -8.61 0.52 -8.67
C GLU A 43 -9.55 -0.40 -9.47
N LYS A 44 -9.02 -1.48 -10.07
CA LYS A 44 -9.81 -2.46 -10.82
C LYS A 44 -10.93 -3.09 -10.00
N MET A 45 -10.67 -3.41 -8.74
CA MET A 45 -11.70 -3.95 -7.85
C MET A 45 -12.68 -2.88 -7.33
N GLY A 46 -12.38 -1.59 -7.52
CA GLY A 46 -13.17 -0.50 -6.94
C GLY A 46 -13.16 -0.51 -5.41
N LEU A 47 -12.01 -0.81 -4.79
CA LEU A 47 -11.89 -1.09 -3.35
C LEU A 47 -12.54 0.00 -2.49
N TYR A 48 -12.29 1.27 -2.83
CA TYR A 48 -12.85 2.39 -2.07
C TYR A 48 -14.39 2.39 -2.09
N LYS A 49 -15.01 2.12 -3.25
CA LYS A 49 -16.48 2.03 -3.38
C LYS A 49 -17.03 0.87 -2.55
N MET A 50 -16.36 -0.29 -2.57
CA MET A 50 -16.74 -1.44 -1.74
C MET A 50 -16.69 -1.09 -0.24
N LEU A 51 -15.62 -0.42 0.21
CA LEU A 51 -15.48 0.02 1.60
C LEU A 51 -16.57 1.04 2.00
N ARG A 52 -16.96 1.94 1.09
CA ARG A 52 -18.07 2.87 1.34
C ARG A 52 -19.40 2.16 1.48
N ALA A 53 -19.69 1.20 0.58
CA ALA A 53 -20.90 0.39 0.63
C ALA A 53 -20.98 -0.43 1.94
N GLN A 54 -19.89 -1.09 2.33
CA GLN A 54 -19.82 -1.89 3.55
C GLN A 54 -20.01 -1.05 4.84
N SER A 55 -19.69 0.24 4.78
CA SER A 55 -19.76 1.14 5.94
C SER A 55 -21.00 2.03 5.99
N GLN A 56 -21.96 1.93 5.07
CA GLN A 56 -23.06 2.90 4.95
C GLN A 56 -23.80 3.16 6.27
N ASP A 57 -24.11 2.11 7.02
CA ASP A 57 -24.88 2.19 8.28
C ASP A 57 -24.01 2.32 9.54
N ARG A 58 -22.69 2.38 9.38
CA ARG A 58 -21.76 2.54 10.51
C ARG A 58 -21.74 3.98 11.00
N GLU A 59 -21.38 4.16 12.27
CA GLU A 59 -21.19 5.49 12.86
C GLU A 59 -20.16 6.29 12.05
N LYS A 60 -20.49 7.53 11.71
CA LYS A 60 -19.64 8.37 10.86
C LYS A 60 -18.44 8.86 11.65
N PHE A 61 -17.26 8.73 11.05
CA PHE A 61 -16.07 9.43 11.47
C PHE A 61 -15.60 10.35 10.34
N THR A 62 -15.41 11.63 10.63
CA THR A 62 -15.00 12.62 9.62
C THR A 62 -13.72 13.27 10.06
N LEU A 63 -12.68 13.13 9.24
CA LEU A 63 -11.42 13.85 9.38
C LEU A 63 -11.31 14.84 8.23
N HIS A 64 -11.47 16.13 8.54
CA HIS A 64 -11.41 17.20 7.55
C HIS A 64 -9.99 17.39 7.01
N ASP A 65 -9.86 17.31 5.69
CA ASP A 65 -8.60 17.55 5.00
C ASP A 65 -8.42 19.05 4.74
N GLY A 66 -7.39 19.66 5.35
CA GLY A 66 -6.95 20.98 4.95
C GLY A 66 -6.48 20.96 3.48
N PRO A 67 -7.10 21.75 2.59
CA PRO A 67 -6.82 21.70 1.15
C PRO A 67 -5.41 22.22 0.86
N PRO A 68 -4.48 21.43 0.29
CA PRO A 68 -3.21 21.95 -0.19
C PRO A 68 -3.40 22.92 -1.35
N TYR A 69 -2.49 23.90 -1.48
CA TYR A 69 -2.44 24.80 -2.63
C TYR A 69 -2.12 24.03 -3.91
N ALA A 70 -2.91 24.27 -4.96
CA ALA A 70 -2.79 23.57 -6.23
C ALA A 70 -1.72 24.16 -7.17
N ASN A 71 -0.61 24.65 -6.63
CA ASN A 71 0.35 25.46 -7.40
C ASN A 71 1.77 24.89 -7.51
N GLY A 72 2.14 23.79 -6.82
CA GLY A 72 3.53 23.32 -6.80
C GLY A 72 3.70 21.81 -6.62
N ASN A 73 4.97 21.37 -6.66
CA ASN A 73 5.33 19.97 -6.43
C ASN A 73 5.09 19.58 -4.97
N ILE A 74 4.72 18.31 -4.78
CA ILE A 74 4.60 17.69 -3.47
C ILE A 74 5.98 17.58 -2.83
N HIS A 75 6.12 18.15 -1.64
CA HIS A 75 7.31 18.01 -0.79
C HIS A 75 7.06 17.08 0.40
N ILE A 76 8.11 16.72 1.15
CA ILE A 76 8.02 15.74 2.26
C ILE A 76 6.97 16.10 3.33
N GLY A 77 6.75 17.39 3.60
CA GLY A 77 5.67 17.84 4.50
C GLY A 77 4.27 17.42 4.05
N HIS A 78 3.99 17.37 2.75
CA HIS A 78 2.73 16.84 2.23
C HIS A 78 2.63 15.34 2.48
N THR A 79 3.70 14.58 2.21
CA THR A 79 3.76 13.14 2.47
C THR A 79 3.49 12.83 3.93
N LEU A 80 4.17 13.51 4.85
CA LEU A 80 3.95 13.36 6.29
C LEU A 80 2.48 13.62 6.66
N ASN A 81 1.91 14.74 6.19
CA ASN A 81 0.53 15.09 6.48
C ASN A 81 -0.45 14.04 5.96
N LYS A 82 -0.31 13.61 4.70
CA LYS A 82 -1.25 12.69 4.06
C LYS A 82 -1.13 11.28 4.61
N VAL A 83 0.07 10.79 4.92
CA VAL A 83 0.27 9.47 5.55
C VAL A 83 -0.37 9.43 6.94
N LEU A 84 -0.21 10.47 7.76
CA LEU A 84 -0.84 10.51 9.08
C LEU A 84 -2.37 10.52 9.00
N LYS A 85 -2.93 11.31 8.07
CA LYS A 85 -4.38 11.36 7.84
C LYS A 85 -4.92 10.02 7.34
N ASP A 86 -4.21 9.37 6.42
CA ASP A 86 -4.58 8.05 5.88
C ASP A 86 -4.52 6.96 6.98
N LEU A 87 -3.48 6.97 7.82
CA LEU A 87 -3.36 6.08 8.98
C LEU A 87 -4.59 6.17 9.89
N VAL A 88 -4.98 7.39 10.29
CA VAL A 88 -6.14 7.61 11.16
C VAL A 88 -7.43 7.17 10.45
N ALA A 89 -7.62 7.59 9.19
CA ALA A 89 -8.83 7.29 8.43
C ALA A 89 -9.03 5.76 8.27
N ARG A 90 -7.96 5.03 7.93
CA ARG A 90 -7.98 3.56 7.81
C ARG A 90 -8.19 2.87 9.15
N SER A 91 -7.55 3.36 10.22
CA SER A 91 -7.71 2.80 11.56
C SER A 91 -9.17 2.91 12.02
N MET A 92 -9.80 4.09 11.85
CA MET A 92 -11.22 4.28 12.17
C MET A 92 -12.14 3.40 11.31
N GLN A 93 -11.83 3.23 10.02
CA GLN A 93 -12.56 2.31 9.14
C GLN A 93 -12.48 0.86 9.65
N MET A 94 -11.29 0.40 10.08
CA MET A 94 -11.07 -0.94 10.62
C MET A 94 -11.71 -1.14 12.00
N MET A 95 -11.85 -0.08 12.79
CA MET A 95 -12.57 -0.08 14.07
C MET A 95 -14.10 -0.04 13.92
N GLY A 96 -14.63 -0.06 12.70
CA GLY A 96 -16.06 -0.16 12.47
C GLY A 96 -16.78 1.18 12.27
N TYR A 97 -16.06 2.27 11.98
CA TYR A 97 -16.68 3.54 11.60
C TYR A 97 -16.85 3.65 10.07
N ASN A 98 -17.80 4.48 9.65
CA ASN A 98 -17.86 5.02 8.30
C ASN A 98 -16.87 6.19 8.18
N SER A 99 -15.61 5.85 7.96
CA SER A 99 -14.51 6.81 7.85
C SER A 99 -14.21 7.09 6.38
N ALA A 100 -14.83 8.14 5.83
CA ALA A 100 -14.59 8.57 4.45
C ALA A 100 -13.53 9.67 4.43
N TYR A 101 -12.50 9.52 3.59
CA TYR A 101 -11.48 10.53 3.37
C TYR A 101 -11.73 11.22 2.03
N VAL A 102 -12.00 12.52 2.08
CA VAL A 102 -12.26 13.35 0.89
C VAL A 102 -11.18 14.43 0.84
N PRO A 103 -10.24 14.37 -0.11
CA PRO A 103 -9.20 15.38 -0.25
C PRO A 103 -9.78 16.67 -0.85
N GLY A 104 -9.22 17.80 -0.45
CA GLY A 104 -9.53 19.12 -1.02
C GLY A 104 -8.35 19.72 -1.78
N TRP A 105 -8.58 20.83 -2.48
CA TRP A 105 -7.56 21.66 -3.13
C TRP A 105 -7.91 23.13 -2.99
N ASP A 106 -6.90 23.95 -2.69
CA ASP A 106 -7.03 25.41 -2.68
C ASP A 106 -6.51 25.96 -4.01
N CYS A 107 -7.43 26.51 -4.79
CA CYS A 107 -7.24 26.88 -6.20
C CYS A 107 -7.34 28.39 -6.45
N HIS A 108 -7.45 29.22 -5.41
CA HIS A 108 -7.49 30.67 -5.54
C HIS A 108 -6.34 31.33 -4.76
N GLY A 109 -6.19 32.65 -4.94
CA GLY A 109 -5.30 33.49 -4.14
C GLY A 109 -4.02 33.91 -4.85
N LEU A 110 -3.35 34.90 -4.26
CA LEU A 110 -2.14 35.54 -4.77
C LEU A 110 -1.02 34.55 -5.19
N PRO A 111 -0.77 33.44 -4.47
CA PRO A 111 0.25 32.47 -4.87
C PRO A 111 -0.05 31.70 -6.17
N ILE A 112 -1.29 31.74 -6.68
CA ILE A 112 -1.65 31.17 -7.98
C ILE A 112 -1.51 32.23 -9.07
N GLU A 113 -1.93 33.46 -8.78
CA GLU A 113 -1.80 34.60 -9.70
C GLU A 113 -0.33 34.84 -10.08
N TRP A 114 0.59 34.80 -9.11
CA TRP A 114 2.04 34.97 -9.33
C TRP A 114 2.71 33.85 -10.13
N LYS A 115 2.05 32.71 -10.35
CA LYS A 115 2.57 31.63 -11.21
C LYS A 115 2.11 31.73 -12.65
N ILE A 116 1.07 32.52 -12.90
CA ILE A 116 0.48 32.72 -14.22
C ILE A 116 1.12 33.93 -14.91
N GLU A 117 1.50 34.96 -14.14
CA GLU A 117 2.39 36.04 -14.59
C GLU A 117 3.82 35.54 -14.82
#